data_AF-A0A2V1DRW9-F1
#
_entry.id   AF-A0A2V1DRW9-F1
#
_cell.length_a   1.000
_cell.length_b   1.000
_cell.length_c   1.000
_cell.angle_alpha   90.00
_cell.angle_beta   90.00
_cell.angle_gamma   90.00
#
_symmetry.space_group_name_H-M   'P 1'
#
loop_
_entity.id
_entity.type
_entity.pdbx_description
1 polymer ?
#
loop_
_entity_poly.entity_id
_entity_poly.type
_entity_poly.pdbx_seq_one_letter_code
_entity_poly.pdbx_strand_id
1 'polypeptide(L)'
;NAALVPEFGIQAGQQPDGTGNCIGNNNVKIPCSCPPDRQQFIQKVQAAAAAGNSEGVPIKFPTDNSSQSKKDRIGASIIVLQNLNGKGVGCPAAATTF
;
A
#
# COMPACT_ATOMS: atom_id res chain seq x y z
N ASN A 1 5.71 -13.96 -6.35
CA ASN A 1 4.45 -13.22 -6.66
C ASN A 1 4.58 -11.69 -6.58
N ALA A 2 5.77 -11.10 -6.78
CA ALA A 2 5.93 -9.64 -6.78
C ALA A 2 5.08 -8.93 -7.84
N ALA A 3 4.94 -9.53 -9.04
CA ALA A 3 4.14 -9.02 -10.14
C ALA A 3 2.63 -8.91 -9.85
N LEU A 4 2.13 -9.56 -8.79
CA LEU A 4 0.72 -9.48 -8.38
C LEU A 4 0.45 -8.33 -7.39
N VAL A 5 1.49 -7.71 -6.84
CA VAL A 5 1.37 -6.54 -5.97
C VAL A 5 1.14 -5.32 -6.86
N PRO A 6 0.04 -4.55 -6.68
CA PRO A 6 -0.24 -3.39 -7.51
C PRO A 6 0.87 -2.33 -7.44
N GLU A 7 1.05 -1.60 -8.55
CA GLU A 7 1.95 -0.44 -8.62
C GLU A 7 1.31 0.77 -7.95
N PHE A 8 2.10 1.59 -7.25
CA PHE A 8 1.56 2.72 -6.48
C PHE A 8 0.91 3.79 -7.36
N GLY A 9 1.45 4.05 -8.55
CA GLY A 9 0.96 5.12 -9.44
C GLY A 9 1.18 6.56 -8.92
N ILE A 10 1.80 6.71 -7.75
CA ILE A 10 2.21 7.97 -7.12
C ILE A 10 3.70 7.87 -6.77
N GLN A 11 4.41 9.00 -6.87
CA GLN A 11 5.81 9.10 -6.48
C GLN A 11 5.95 9.81 -5.12
N ALA A 12 6.86 9.32 -4.28
CA ALA A 12 7.17 9.98 -3.02
C ALA A 12 7.76 11.37 -3.28
N GLY A 13 7.43 12.34 -2.41
CA GLY A 13 7.92 13.71 -2.52
C GLY A 13 7.25 14.54 -3.62
N GLN A 14 6.21 14.05 -4.30
CA GLN A 14 5.55 14.82 -5.36
C GLN A 14 4.74 16.00 -4.83
N GLN A 15 4.81 17.15 -5.50
CA GLN A 15 4.02 18.35 -5.19
C GLN A 15 4.03 18.72 -3.69
N PRO A 16 5.20 19.02 -3.10
CA PRO A 16 5.29 19.37 -1.68
C PRO A 16 4.58 20.70 -1.39
N ASP A 17 3.85 20.77 -0.27
CA ASP A 17 3.15 21.99 0.17
C ASP A 17 3.97 22.88 1.13
N GLY A 18 5.23 22.50 1.40
CA GLY A 18 6.14 23.22 2.28
C GLY A 18 5.97 22.94 3.78
N THR A 19 5.01 22.09 4.18
CA THR A 19 4.74 21.74 5.60
C THR A 19 5.02 20.28 5.94
N GLY A 20 5.75 19.58 5.07
CA GLY A 20 6.01 18.14 5.18
C GLY A 20 4.94 17.25 4.52
N ASN A 21 3.93 17.86 3.91
CA ASN A 21 2.90 17.16 3.15
C ASN A 21 3.14 17.30 1.64
N CYS A 22 2.70 16.28 0.93
CA CYS A 22 2.69 16.16 -0.52
C CYS A 22 1.26 15.88 -0.98
N ILE A 23 1.00 16.04 -2.27
CA ILE A 23 -0.33 15.80 -2.83
C ILE A 23 -0.43 14.38 -3.36
N GLY A 24 -1.31 13.59 -2.75
CA GLY A 24 -1.64 12.23 -3.18
C GLY A 24 -2.84 12.20 -4.12
N ASN A 25 -3.39 11.00 -4.29
CA ASN A 25 -4.55 10.75 -5.14
C ASN A 25 -5.74 11.61 -4.70
N ASN A 26 -6.55 12.06 -5.67
CA ASN A 26 -7.70 12.93 -5.43
C ASN A 26 -7.39 14.21 -4.62
N ASN A 27 -6.18 14.77 -4.77
CA ASN A 27 -5.70 15.97 -4.06
C ASN A 27 -5.66 15.83 -2.53
N VAL A 28 -5.63 14.61 -2.00
CA VAL A 28 -5.53 14.36 -0.55
C VAL A 28 -4.10 14.60 -0.09
N LYS A 29 -3.93 15.32 1.02
CA LYS A 29 -2.63 15.51 1.65
C LYS A 29 -2.11 14.19 2.20
N ILE A 30 -0.87 13.84 1.84
CA ILE A 30 -0.15 12.66 2.33
C ILE A 30 1.23 13.09 2.87
N PRO A 31 1.86 12.32 3.77
CA PRO A 31 3.26 12.56 4.11
C PRO A 31 4.13 12.49 2.86
N CYS A 32 5.11 13.39 2.70
CA CYS A 32 6.00 13.35 1.53
C CYS A 32 6.89 12.09 1.47
N SER A 33 7.04 11.37 2.57
CA SER A 33 7.69 10.05 2.61
C SER A 33 6.84 8.92 2.03
N CYS A 34 5.59 9.18 1.66
CA CYS A 34 4.67 8.21 1.08
C CYS A 34 4.53 8.42 -0.44
N PRO A 35 4.43 7.34 -1.24
CA PRO A 35 4.49 5.92 -0.85
C PRO A 35 5.89 5.47 -0.39
N PRO A 36 5.98 4.32 0.32
CA PRO A 36 7.27 3.80 0.80
C PRO A 36 8.12 3.25 -0.35
N ASP A 37 9.34 2.80 -0.04
CA ASP A 37 10.15 2.04 -1.00
C ASP A 37 9.37 0.82 -1.54
N ARG A 38 9.37 0.67 -2.87
CA ARG A 38 8.59 -0.36 -3.57
C ARG A 38 9.04 -1.76 -3.19
N GLN A 39 10.35 -2.00 -3.08
CA GLN A 39 10.88 -3.32 -2.79
C GLN A 39 10.56 -3.74 -1.35
N GLN A 40 10.73 -2.82 -0.39
CA GLN A 40 10.33 -3.05 1.01
C GLN A 40 8.82 -3.33 1.12
N PHE A 41 7.99 -2.57 0.39
CA PHE A 41 6.55 -2.82 0.38
C PHE A 41 6.19 -4.21 -0.17
N ILE A 42 6.83 -4.65 -1.27
CA ILE A 42 6.62 -6.01 -1.80
C ILE A 42 6.95 -7.08 -0.76
N GLN A 43 8.08 -6.92 -0.06
CA GLN A 43 8.48 -7.85 0.98
C GLN A 43 7.45 -7.92 2.11
N LYS A 44 6.92 -6.77 2.54
CA LYS A 44 5.87 -6.69 3.56
C LYS A 44 4.55 -7.34 3.11
N VAL A 45 4.12 -7.11 1.86
CA VAL A 45 2.92 -7.75 1.31
C VAL A 45 3.08 -9.27 1.24
N GLN A 46 4.26 -9.75 0.82
CA GLN A 46 4.54 -11.19 0.78
C GLN A 46 4.55 -11.82 2.17
N ALA A 47 5.16 -11.16 3.15
CA ALA A 47 5.16 -11.63 4.53
C ALA A 47 3.74 -11.68 5.12
N ALA A 48 2.95 -10.62 4.92
CA ALA A 48 1.56 -10.58 5.37
C ALA A 48 0.70 -11.65 4.67
N ALA A 49 0.91 -11.87 3.37
CA ALA A 49 0.19 -12.89 2.61
C ALA A 49 0.51 -14.30 3.13
N ALA A 50 1.77 -14.58 3.47
CA ALA A 50 2.18 -15.84 4.08
C ALA A 50 1.59 -16.01 5.49
N ALA A 51 1.47 -14.92 6.26
CA ALA A 51 0.88 -14.92 7.60
C ALA A 51 -0.66 -14.89 7.60
N GLY A 52 -1.29 -14.62 6.45
CA GLY A 52 -2.74 -14.41 6.32
C GLY A 52 -3.25 -13.13 7.02
N ASN A 53 -2.37 -12.27 7.51
CA ASN A 53 -2.72 -11.04 8.21
C ASN A 53 -1.59 -10.00 8.15
N SER A 54 -1.93 -8.73 8.39
CA SER A 54 -0.99 -7.64 8.63
C SER A 54 -1.38 -6.96 9.95
N GLU A 55 -0.50 -7.01 10.95
CA GLU A 55 -0.76 -6.42 12.29
C GLU A 55 -2.10 -6.89 12.91
N GLY A 56 -2.44 -8.16 12.72
CA GLY A 56 -3.68 -8.76 13.23
C GLY A 56 -4.93 -8.47 12.39
N VAL A 57 -4.81 -7.69 11.30
CA VAL A 57 -5.90 -7.50 10.33
C VAL A 57 -5.83 -8.60 9.28
N PRO A 58 -6.88 -9.45 9.13
CA PRO A 58 -6.89 -10.52 8.15
C PRO A 58 -6.78 -10.00 6.72
N ILE A 59 -6.02 -10.70 5.88
CA ILE A 59 -5.91 -10.39 4.45
C ILE A 59 -6.04 -11.65 3.60
N LYS A 60 -6.38 -11.45 2.32
CA LYS A 60 -6.36 -12.51 1.30
C LYS A 60 -5.51 -12.05 0.13
N PHE A 61 -4.60 -12.91 -0.34
CA PHE A 61 -3.75 -12.62 -1.49
C PHE A 61 -3.79 -13.77 -2.53
N PRO A 62 -4.95 -14.02 -3.15
CA PRO A 62 -5.11 -15.08 -4.14
C PRO A 62 -4.27 -14.81 -5.40
N THR A 63 -3.90 -15.86 -6.13
CA THR A 63 -3.01 -15.79 -7.30
C THR A 63 -3.70 -15.91 -8.65
N ASP A 64 -4.99 -16.25 -8.67
CA ASP A 64 -5.76 -16.34 -9.92
C ASP A 64 -6.12 -14.94 -10.47
N ASN A 65 -6.67 -14.95 -11.68
CA ASN A 65 -6.92 -13.75 -12.47
C ASN A 65 -8.37 -13.23 -12.39
N SER A 66 -9.21 -13.79 -11.52
CA SER A 66 -10.59 -13.31 -11.36
C SER A 66 -10.63 -11.86 -10.87
N SER A 67 -11.70 -11.14 -11.19
CA SER A 67 -11.92 -9.78 -10.71
C SER A 67 -12.00 -9.73 -9.18
N GLN A 68 -12.52 -10.77 -8.54
CA GLN A 68 -12.54 -10.86 -7.08
C GLN A 68 -11.11 -10.97 -6.52
N SER A 69 -10.28 -11.84 -7.10
CA SER A 69 -8.90 -12.00 -6.65
C SER A 69 -8.06 -10.74 -6.85
N LYS A 70 -8.31 -9.96 -7.91
CA LYS A 70 -7.70 -8.63 -8.08
C LYS A 70 -8.11 -7.66 -6.96
N LYS A 71 -9.40 -7.60 -6.62
CA LYS A 71 -9.92 -6.75 -5.53
C LYS A 71 -9.34 -7.17 -4.18
N ASP A 72 -9.27 -8.47 -3.90
CA ASP A 72 -8.69 -8.99 -2.65
C ASP A 72 -7.21 -8.58 -2.52
N ARG A 73 -6.43 -8.68 -3.61
CA ARG A 73 -5.03 -8.22 -3.63
C ARG A 73 -4.88 -6.71 -3.42
N ILE A 74 -5.78 -5.90 -3.99
CA ILE A 74 -5.82 -4.44 -3.74
C ILE A 74 -6.11 -4.18 -2.27
N GLY A 75 -7.15 -4.80 -1.71
CA GLY A 75 -7.51 -4.66 -0.29
C GLY A 75 -6.37 -5.07 0.65
N ALA A 76 -5.73 -6.21 0.37
CA ALA A 76 -4.55 -6.65 1.11
C ALA A 76 -3.39 -5.66 1.03
N SER A 77 -3.15 -5.10 -0.16
CA SER A 77 -2.08 -4.11 -0.38
C SER A 77 -2.35 -2.81 0.38
N ILE A 78 -3.61 -2.34 0.43
CA ILE A 78 -4.02 -1.17 1.23
C ILE A 78 -3.81 -1.45 2.72
N ILE A 79 -4.26 -2.61 3.21
CA ILE A 79 -4.10 -2.99 4.62
C ILE A 79 -2.62 -3.02 5.01
N VAL A 80 -1.77 -3.63 4.19
CA VAL A 80 -0.32 -3.66 4.45
C VAL A 80 0.29 -2.26 4.40
N LEU A 81 -0.12 -1.43 3.44
CA LEU A 81 0.38 -0.05 3.30
C LEU A 81 0.10 0.80 4.55
N GLN A 82 -1.12 0.69 5.09
CA GLN A 82 -1.56 1.41 6.29
C GLN A 82 -0.93 0.88 7.58
N ASN A 83 -0.40 -0.34 7.57
CA ASN A 83 0.18 -1.03 8.73
C ASN A 83 1.69 -1.27 8.59
N LEU A 84 2.37 -0.56 7.69
CA LEU A 84 3.76 -0.84 7.28
C LEU A 84 4.76 -0.90 8.44
N ASN A 85 4.58 -0.02 9.43
CA ASN A 85 5.45 0.19 10.58
C ASN A 85 4.75 -0.09 11.91
N GLY A 86 3.66 -0.87 11.88
CA GLY A 86 2.82 -1.16 13.03
C GLY A 86 1.36 -0.80 12.77
N LYS A 87 0.47 -1.25 13.67
CA LYS A 87 -0.98 -1.09 13.50
C LYS A 87 -1.40 0.38 13.34
N GLY A 88 -1.93 0.72 12.16
CA GLY A 88 -2.33 2.08 11.78
C GLY A 88 -1.17 3.05 11.56
N VAL A 89 0.07 2.58 11.54
CA VAL A 89 1.28 3.38 11.33
C VAL A 89 1.88 3.01 9.98
N GLY A 90 1.49 3.77 8.95
CA GLY A 90 1.92 3.53 7.58
C GLY A 90 1.49 4.66 6.66
N CYS A 91 1.42 4.37 5.36
CA CYS A 91 0.98 5.33 4.36
C CYS A 91 -0.54 5.22 4.13
N PRO A 92 -1.24 6.36 3.95
CA PRO A 92 -2.65 6.33 3.59
C PRO A 92 -2.85 5.74 2.20
N ALA A 93 -4.03 5.18 1.92
CA ALA A 93 -4.38 4.65 0.59
C ALA A 93 -4.24 5.72 -0.51
N ALA A 94 -4.47 7.00 -0.17
CA ALA A 94 -4.27 8.13 -1.05
C ALA A 94 -2.81 8.33 -1.51
N ALA A 95 -1.83 7.66 -0.89
CA ALA A 95 -0.47 7.59 -1.42
C ALA A 95 -0.33 6.62 -2.62
N THR A 96 -1.44 6.09 -3.11
CA THR A 96 -1.51 5.18 -4.25
C THR A 96 -2.73 5.46 -5.14
N THR A 97 -2.74 4.90 -6.35
CA THR A 97 -3.85 4.92 -7.31
C THR A 97 -4.50 3.54 -7.48
N PHE A 98 -4.45 2.71 -6.44
CA PHE A 98 -5.06 1.38 -6.47
C PHE A 98 -6.56 1.40 -6.77
#